data_AF-A0A4U6D5E9-F1
#
_entry.id   AF-A0A4U6D5E9-F1
#
_cell.length_a   1.000
_cell.length_b   1.000
_cell.length_c   1.000
_cell.angle_alpha   90.00
_cell.angle_beta   90.00
_cell.angle_gamma   90.00
#
_symmetry.space_group_name_H-M   'P 1'
#
loop_
_entity.id
_entity.type
_entity.pdbx_description
1 polymer ?
#
loop_
_entity_poly.entity_id
_entity_poly.type
_entity_poly.pdbx_seq_one_letter_code
_entity_poly.pdbx_strand_id
1 'polypeptide(L)'
;MIENFNYKDVPLSVIVPQLEKAYGATIIYENNNLDNCSITADVSHFKDLFAQLDVLCAAIGASYQVKADQVVLSGIGCKVSN
;
A
#
# COMPACT_ATOMS: atom_id res chain seq x y z
N MET A 1 -15.55 18.90 2.59
CA MET A 1 -14.58 18.68 1.50
C MET A 1 -13.88 17.37 1.82
N ILE A 2 -13.94 16.40 0.91
CA ILE A 2 -13.37 15.06 1.09
C ILE A 2 -11.87 15.12 0.77
N GLU A 3 -11.02 14.67 1.68
CA GLU A 3 -9.60 14.49 1.40
C GLU A 3 -9.45 13.31 0.43
N ASN A 4 -9.16 13.62 -0.82
CA ASN A 4 -8.95 12.62 -1.86
C ASN A 4 -7.56 12.00 -1.72
N PHE A 5 -7.48 10.88 -1.01
CA PHE A 5 -6.33 9.97 -1.07
C PHE A 5 -6.36 9.19 -2.39
N ASN A 6 -6.12 9.91 -3.49
CA ASN A 6 -5.97 9.35 -4.83
C ASN A 6 -4.48 9.19 -5.11
N TYR A 7 -4.00 7.95 -5.04
CA TYR A 7 -2.62 7.62 -5.39
C TYR A 7 -2.60 7.23 -6.86
N LYS A 8 -2.01 8.07 -7.70
CA LYS A 8 -1.77 7.78 -9.12
C LYS A 8 -0.28 7.73 -9.36
N ASP A 9 0.21 6.56 -9.74
CA ASP A 9 1.64 6.32 -9.99
C ASP A 9 2.53 6.71 -8.79
N VAL A 10 2.06 6.45 -7.57
CA VAL A 10 2.82 6.80 -6.36
C VAL A 10 3.61 5.58 -5.90
N PRO A 11 4.93 5.70 -5.68
CA PRO A 11 5.73 4.59 -5.19
C PRO A 11 5.27 4.21 -3.78
N LEU A 12 5.14 2.90 -3.55
CA LEU A 12 4.72 2.35 -2.27
C LEU A 12 5.61 2.84 -1.11
N SER A 13 6.89 3.07 -1.37
CA SER A 13 7.87 3.66 -0.44
C SER A 13 7.49 5.06 0.08
N VAL A 14 6.61 5.79 -0.62
CA VAL A 14 6.06 7.08 -0.16
C VAL A 14 4.74 6.90 0.59
N ILE A 15 3.91 5.96 0.17
CA ILE A 15 2.57 5.72 0.75
C ILE A 15 2.69 5.10 2.15
N VAL A 16 3.57 4.11 2.31
CA VAL A 16 3.77 3.39 3.57
C VAL A 16 4.13 4.31 4.73
N PRO A 17 5.17 5.14 4.69
CA PRO A 17 5.50 6.01 5.83
C PRO A 17 4.41 7.05 6.11
N GLN A 18 3.60 7.45 5.12
CA GLN A 18 2.43 8.29 5.36
C GLN A 18 1.36 7.54 6.17
N LEU A 19 1.06 6.30 5.80
CA LEU A 19 0.11 5.45 6.49
C LEU A 19 0.60 5.09 7.89
N GLU A 20 1.86 4.70 8.05
CA GLU A 20 2.48 4.42 9.36
C GLU A 20 2.35 5.62 10.29
N LYS A 21 2.61 6.84 9.78
CA LYS A 21 2.51 8.05 10.59
C LYS A 21 1.08 8.49 10.86
N ALA A 22 0.15 8.26 9.94
CA ALA A 22 -1.25 8.64 10.08
C ALA A 22 -2.01 7.69 11.04
N TYR A 23 -1.74 6.40 10.94
CA TYR A 23 -2.46 5.36 11.68
C TYR A 23 -1.67 4.76 12.85
N GLY A 24 -0.37 5.02 12.95
CA GLY A 24 0.50 4.44 13.98
C GLY A 24 0.80 2.96 13.78
N ALA A 25 0.56 2.41 12.59
CA ALA A 25 0.85 1.02 12.26
C ALA A 25 2.31 0.87 11.80
N THR A 26 2.91 -0.31 11.97
CA THR A 26 4.22 -0.65 11.39
C THR A 26 4.00 -1.50 10.14
N ILE A 27 4.53 -1.06 9.00
CA ILE A 27 4.36 -1.73 7.71
C ILE A 27 5.74 -2.16 7.20
N ILE A 28 5.92 -3.47 7.03
CA ILE A 28 7.18 -4.08 6.62
C ILE A 28 7.03 -4.71 5.24
N TYR A 29 8.00 -4.49 4.37
CA TYR A 29 8.07 -5.16 3.08
C TYR A 29 8.76 -6.52 3.23
N GLU A 30 8.09 -7.60 2.85
CA GLU A 30 8.74 -8.92 2.73
C GLU A 30 9.63 -8.98 1.49
N ASN A 31 9.30 -8.20 0.46
CA ASN A 31 10.02 -8.16 -0.80
C ASN A 31 10.46 -6.74 -1.13
N ASN A 32 11.77 -6.49 -1.19
CA ASN A 32 12.31 -5.20 -1.62
C ASN A 32 11.89 -4.80 -3.03
N ASN A 33 11.46 -5.72 -3.90
CA ASN A 33 10.93 -5.37 -5.22
C ASN A 33 9.62 -4.55 -5.17
N LEU A 34 8.98 -4.45 -4.01
CA LEU A 34 7.76 -3.65 -3.81
C LEU A 34 8.07 -2.17 -3.55
N ASP A 35 9.29 -1.79 -3.18
CA ASP A 35 9.60 -0.43 -2.71
C ASP A 35 9.50 0.61 -3.85
N ASN A 36 10.01 0.27 -5.03
CA ASN A 36 9.98 1.10 -6.24
C ASN A 36 8.73 0.87 -7.10
N CYS A 37 7.74 0.15 -6.56
CA CYS A 37 6.53 -0.17 -7.27
C CYS A 37 5.59 1.04 -7.26
N SER A 38 5.37 1.65 -8.42
CA SER A 38 4.32 2.65 -8.59
C SER A 38 2.94 2.00 -8.46
N ILE A 39 2.11 2.54 -7.58
CA ILE A 39 0.76 2.05 -7.32
C ILE A 39 -0.24 3.10 -7.78
N THR A 40 -1.28 2.63 -8.46
CA THR A 40 -2.43 3.46 -8.81
C THR A 40 -3.66 2.92 -8.10
N ALA A 41 -4.06 3.56 -7.02
CA ALA A 41 -5.19 3.13 -6.20
C ALA A 41 -5.96 4.33 -5.65
N ASP A 42 -7.28 4.27 -5.78
CA ASP A 42 -8.17 5.29 -5.23
C ASP A 42 -8.64 4.85 -3.86
N VAL A 43 -8.01 5.39 -2.81
CA VAL A 43 -8.33 5.05 -1.43
C VAL A 43 -9.05 6.17 -0.67
N SER A 44 -9.49 7.18 -1.42
CA SER A 44 -10.27 8.34 -0.94
C SER A 44 -11.53 7.94 -0.15
N HIS A 45 -12.06 6.75 -0.40
CA HIS A 45 -13.30 6.25 0.21
C HIS A 45 -13.10 5.43 1.48
N PHE A 46 -11.86 5.05 1.81
CA PHE A 46 -11.59 4.14 2.92
C PHE A 46 -10.99 4.91 4.10
N LYS A 47 -11.63 4.77 5.27
CA LYS A 47 -11.10 5.27 6.56
C LYS A 47 -10.18 4.27 7.26
N ASP A 48 -10.22 3.01 6.83
CA ASP A 48 -9.47 1.93 7.43
C ASP A 48 -8.19 1.66 6.65
N LEU A 49 -7.05 1.68 7.35
CA LEU A 49 -5.72 1.36 6.80
C LEU A 49 -5.74 0.06 5.98
N PHE A 50 -6.39 -0.99 6.51
CA PHE A 50 -6.46 -2.29 5.85
C PHE A 50 -7.22 -2.25 4.52
N ALA A 51 -8.31 -1.49 4.46
CA ALA A 51 -9.08 -1.37 3.22
C ALA A 51 -8.32 -0.52 2.18
N GLN A 52 -7.56 0.49 2.62
CA GLN A 52 -6.63 1.22 1.75
C GLN A 52 -5.55 0.27 1.19
N LEU A 53 -4.93 -0.54 2.05
CA LEU A 53 -3.93 -1.55 1.69
C LEU A 53 -4.48 -2.60 0.72
N ASP A 54 -5.71 -3.05 0.91
CA ASP A 54 -6.36 -4.04 0.05
C ASP A 54 -6.49 -3.53 -1.39
N VAL A 55 -6.96 -2.29 -1.53
CA VAL A 55 -7.09 -1.63 -2.84
C VAL A 55 -5.73 -1.31 -3.46
N LEU A 56 -4.75 -0.89 -2.66
CA LEU A 56 -3.35 -0.70 -3.10
C LEU A 56 -2.74 -2.02 -3.60
N CYS A 57 -2.93 -3.11 -2.86
CA CYS A 57 -2.44 -4.44 -3.21
C CYS A 57 -3.12 -4.98 -4.46
N ALA A 58 -4.44 -4.80 -4.58
CA ALA A 58 -5.21 -5.20 -5.76
C ALA A 58 -4.74 -4.49 -7.04
N ALA A 59 -4.30 -3.23 -6.94
CA ALA A 59 -3.82 -2.47 -8.08
C ALA A 59 -2.51 -3.01 -8.68
N ILE A 60 -1.62 -3.56 -7.86
CA ILE A 60 -0.31 -4.09 -8.29
C ILE A 60 -0.20 -5.62 -8.26
N GLY A 61 -1.28 -6.32 -7.87
CA GLY A 61 -1.25 -7.77 -7.67
C GLY A 61 -0.33 -8.20 -6.51
N ALA A 62 -0.25 -7.38 -5.46
CA ALA A 62 0.42 -7.73 -4.21
C ALA A 62 -0.60 -8.26 -3.20
N SER A 63 -0.11 -8.69 -2.04
CA SER A 63 -0.95 -9.01 -0.89
C SER A 63 -0.29 -8.47 0.37
N TYR A 64 -1.10 -8.23 1.40
CA TYR A 64 -0.60 -7.91 2.72
C TYR A 64 -1.02 -8.99 3.70
N GLN A 65 -0.23 -9.15 4.76
CA GLN A 65 -0.41 -10.18 5.76
C GLN A 65 -0.18 -9.55 7.12
N VAL A 66 -1.19 -9.59 7.97
CA VAL A 66 -1.11 -8.99 9.30
C VAL A 66 -0.45 -9.99 10.24
N LYS A 67 0.74 -9.65 10.75
CA LYS A 67 1.47 -10.43 11.76
C LYS A 67 1.44 -9.68 13.08
N ALA A 68 0.49 -10.08 13.93
CA ALA A 68 0.25 -9.52 15.27
C ALA A 68 -0.09 -8.02 15.26
N ASP A 69 0.92 -7.16 15.26
CA ASP A 69 0.80 -5.68 15.28
C ASP A 69 1.46 -5.03 14.05
N GLN A 70 1.99 -5.85 13.15
CA GLN A 70 2.74 -5.40 11.99
C GLN A 70 2.06 -5.88 10.70
N VAL A 71 2.02 -5.01 9.70
CA VAL A 71 1.50 -5.33 8.37
C VAL A 71 2.69 -5.72 7.51
N VAL A 72 2.75 -6.98 7.09
CA VAL A 72 3.78 -7.47 6.18
C VAL A 72 3.24 -7.48 4.75
N LEU A 73 3.84 -6.68 3.86
CA LEU A 73 3.51 -6.65 2.44
C LEU A 73 4.31 -7.74 1.71
N SER A 74 3.61 -8.72 1.17
CA SER A 74 4.17 -9.88 0.48
C SER A 74 3.52 -10.01 -0.90
N GLY A 75 4.32 -9.88 -1.95
CA GLY A 75 3.82 -9.93 -3.31
C GLY A 75 4.93 -10.11 -4.33
N ILE A 76 4.53 -10.50 -5.53
CA ILE A 76 5.43 -10.61 -6.69
C ILE A 76 5.96 -9.24 -7.16
N GLY A 77 5.45 -8.14 -6.61
CA GLY A 77 5.74 -6.76 -7.05
C GLY A 77 4.98 -6.40 -8.32
N CYS A 78 4.99 -5.12 -8.74
CA CYS A 78 4.59 -4.78 -10.11
C CYS A 78 5.54 -5.51 -11.06
N LYS A 79 5.10 -6.66 -11.55
CA LYS A 79 5.52 -7.05 -12.89
C LYS A 79 4.87 -6.05 -13.82
N VAL A 80 5.67 -5.09 -14.29
CA VAL A 80 5.39 -4.41 -15.54
C VAL A 80 5.05 -5.50 -16.55
N SER A 81 3.78 -5.68 -16.84
CA SER A 81 3.34 -6.55 -17.90
C SER A 81 3.36 -5.68 -19.14
N ASN A 82 4.54 -5.52 -19.73
CA ASN A 82 4.69 -5.06 -21.10
C ASN A 82 5.90 -5.73 -21.74
#